data_AF-A0A9Q4GA63-F1
#
_entry.id   AF-A0A9Q4GA63-F1
#
_cell.length_a   1.000
_cell.length_b   1.000
_cell.length_c   1.000
_cell.angle_alpha   90.00
_cell.angle_beta   90.00
_cell.angle_gamma   90.00
#
_symmetry.space_group_name_H-M   'P 1'
#
loop_
_entity.id
_entity.type
_entity.pdbx_description
1 polymer ?
#
loop_
_entity_poly.entity_id
_entity_poly.type
_entity_poly.pdbx_seq_one_letter_code
_entity_poly.pdbx_strand_id
1 'polypeptide(L)'
;MDDIFIYSEENLLKQIDSGAYELGYYKVRFYTEKGRPAEKKTDTISYFYLYPSGGALRDEKMNIVHYIPKFDTYRGFVPPYKKRST
;
A
#
# COMPACT_ATOMS: atom_id res chain seq x y z
N MET A 1 16.35 -9.73 7.11
CA MET A 1 15.37 -9.73 8.21
C MET A 1 14.15 -9.04 7.65
N ASP A 2 13.41 -9.77 6.82
CA ASP A 2 12.49 -9.23 5.80
C ASP A 2 11.04 -9.36 6.24
N ASP A 3 10.68 -8.62 7.29
CA ASP A 3 9.28 -8.57 7.67
C ASP A 3 8.52 -7.64 6.72
N ILE A 4 7.72 -8.25 5.83
CA ILE A 4 6.93 -7.54 4.81
C ILE A 4 5.89 -6.59 5.42
N PHE A 5 5.56 -6.74 6.71
CA PHE A 5 4.63 -5.88 7.42
C PHE A 5 5.28 -4.62 8.01
N ILE A 6 6.61 -4.47 7.94
CA ILE A 6 7.25 -3.18 8.24
C ILE A 6 7.01 -2.24 7.05
N TYR A 7 6.54 -1.02 7.33
CA TYR A 7 6.28 -0.05 6.27
C TYR A 7 7.56 0.38 5.58
N SER A 8 7.62 0.15 4.28
CA SER A 8 8.58 0.72 3.34
C SER A 8 7.95 0.68 1.95
N GLU A 9 8.43 1.52 1.02
CA GLU A 9 7.96 1.47 -0.38
C GLU A 9 8.23 0.10 -1.01
N GLU A 10 9.36 -0.53 -0.67
CA GLU A 10 9.71 -1.86 -1.18
C GLU A 10 8.72 -2.92 -0.70
N ASN A 11 8.38 -2.92 0.60
CA ASN A 11 7.42 -3.86 1.16
C ASN A 11 6.01 -3.59 0.66
N LEU A 12 5.64 -2.32 0.45
CA LEU A 12 4.39 -1.97 -0.22
C LEU A 12 4.33 -2.56 -1.63
N LEU A 13 5.40 -2.39 -2.42
CA LEU A 13 5.48 -2.96 -3.76
C LEU A 13 5.38 -4.49 -3.74
N LYS A 14 6.09 -5.17 -2.82
CA LYS A 14 6.03 -6.63 -2.64
C LYS A 14 4.61 -7.12 -2.32
N GLN A 15 3.89 -6.41 -1.44
CA GLN A 15 2.52 -6.78 -1.09
C GLN A 15 1.55 -6.61 -2.26
N ILE A 16 1.68 -5.55 -3.06
CA ILE A 16 0.77 -5.34 -4.22
C ILE A 16 1.14 -6.19 -5.43
N ASP A 17 2.40 -6.64 -5.55
CA ASP A 17 2.85 -7.50 -6.65
C ASP A 17 2.14 -8.85 -6.65
N SER A 18 1.88 -9.41 -5.47
CA SER A 18 1.08 -10.62 -5.27
C SER A 18 -0.38 -10.34 -4.88
N GLY A 19 -0.69 -9.12 -4.45
CA GLY A 19 -2.00 -8.74 -3.93
C GLY A 19 -3.11 -8.67 -4.99
N ALA A 20 -4.33 -8.98 -4.58
CA ALA A 20 -5.53 -8.79 -5.39
C ALA A 20 -5.84 -7.29 -5.52
N TYR A 21 -6.17 -6.87 -6.74
CA TYR A 21 -6.66 -5.53 -7.03
C TYR A 21 -8.18 -5.57 -7.16
N GLU A 22 -8.87 -4.86 -6.29
CA GLU A 22 -10.33 -4.89 -6.18
C GLU A 22 -10.84 -3.46 -5.99
N LEU A 23 -11.95 -3.10 -6.66
CA LEU A 23 -12.65 -1.82 -6.47
C LEU A 23 -11.75 -0.57 -6.54
N GLY A 24 -10.66 -0.62 -7.32
CA GLY A 24 -9.74 0.52 -7.48
C GLY A 24 -8.55 0.56 -6.52
N TYR A 25 -8.39 -0.43 -5.63
CA TYR A 25 -7.31 -0.45 -4.64
C TYR A 25 -6.61 -1.81 -4.49
N TYR A 26 -5.44 -1.77 -3.87
CA TYR A 26 -4.78 -2.93 -3.28
C TYR A 26 -4.93 -2.91 -1.76
N LYS A 27 -5.32 -4.04 -1.17
CA LYS A 27 -5.36 -4.21 0.29
C LYS A 27 -4.00 -4.67 0.79
N VAL A 28 -3.39 -3.92 1.70
CA VAL A 28 -2.07 -4.20 2.27
C VAL A 28 -2.13 -4.17 3.80
N ARG A 29 -1.10 -4.70 4.45
CA ARG A 29 -1.00 -4.77 5.92
C ARG A 29 0.33 -4.22 6.39
N PHE A 30 0.30 -3.38 7.40
CA PHE A 30 1.53 -2.91 8.04
C PHE A 30 1.37 -2.86 9.55
N TYR A 31 2.49 -3.02 10.25
CA TYR A 31 2.62 -2.55 11.62
C TYR A 31 2.13 -1.12 11.71
N THR A 32 1.46 -0.79 12.80
CA THR A 32 0.79 0.49 12.97
C THR A 32 1.22 1.16 14.27
N GLU A 33 1.46 2.46 14.20
CA GLU A 33 1.69 3.32 15.35
C GLU A 33 0.87 4.60 15.14
N LYS A 34 -0.01 4.93 16.10
CA LYS A 34 -0.87 6.13 16.04
C LYS A 34 -1.70 6.25 14.74
N GLY A 35 -2.22 5.12 14.25
CA GLY A 35 -3.06 5.06 13.05
C GLY A 35 -2.30 5.23 11.72
N ARG A 36 -0.96 5.20 11.75
CA ARG A 36 -0.11 5.24 10.54
C ARG A 36 0.72 3.97 10.41
N PRO A 37 1.06 3.55 9.18
CA PRO A 37 2.05 2.50 8.96
C PRO A 37 3.36 2.84 9.68
N ALA A 38 3.97 1.85 10.32
CA ALA A 38 5.17 1.99 11.12
C ALA A 38 6.39 1.39 10.41
N GLU A 39 7.52 2.11 10.45
CA GLU A 39 8.82 1.69 9.90
C GLU A 39 9.58 0.71 10.83
N LYS A 40 8.92 0.25 11.89
CA LYS A 40 9.42 -0.72 12.88
C LYS A 40 8.27 -1.66 13.26
N LYS A 41 8.63 -2.83 13.82
CA LYS A 41 7.62 -3.73 14.39
C LYS A 41 6.92 -3.07 15.57
N THR A 42 5.61 -3.23 15.65
CA THR A 42 4.77 -2.82 16.78
C THR A 42 3.83 -3.96 17.17
N ASP A 43 3.03 -3.78 18.22
CA ASP A 43 2.09 -4.80 18.69
C ASP A 43 0.85 -4.94 17.81
N THR A 44 0.64 -4.03 16.85
CA THR A 44 -0.59 -3.97 16.05
C THR A 44 -0.28 -3.91 14.57
N ILE A 45 -0.95 -4.77 13.79
CA ILE A 45 -0.97 -4.71 12.33
C ILE A 45 -2.36 -4.28 11.89
N SER A 46 -2.44 -3.29 11.00
CA SER A 46 -3.70 -2.79 10.45
C SER A 46 -3.73 -2.97 8.93
N TYR A 47 -4.95 -2.95 8.38
CA TYR A 47 -5.15 -2.91 6.93
C TYR A 47 -5.07 -1.47 6.41
N PHE A 48 -4.47 -1.34 5.24
CA PHE A 48 -4.46 -0.11 4.46
C PHE A 48 -4.85 -0.41 3.02
N TYR A 49 -5.27 0.64 2.31
CA TYR A 49 -5.83 0.55 0.97
C TYR A 49 -5.05 1.49 0.06
N LEU A 50 -4.19 0.93 -0.79
CA LEU A 50 -3.45 1.70 -1.77
C LEU A 50 -4.33 1.90 -3.00
N TYR A 51 -4.66 3.15 -3.30
CA TYR A 51 -5.30 3.58 -4.54
C TYR A 51 -4.21 4.06 -5.51
N PRO A 52 -3.84 3.27 -6.54
CA PRO A 52 -2.80 3.67 -7.48
C PRO A 52 -3.24 4.86 -8.36
N SER A 53 -4.56 5.07 -8.52
CA SER A 53 -5.10 6.31 -9.05
C SER A 53 -4.90 7.43 -8.01
N GLY A 54 -3.86 8.25 -8.20
CA GLY A 54 -3.50 9.30 -7.24
C GLY A 54 -2.56 8.87 -6.12
N GLY A 55 -1.99 7.67 -6.16
CA GLY A 55 -0.93 7.23 -5.24
C GLY A 55 -1.27 7.36 -3.75
N ALA A 56 -2.55 7.20 -3.37
CA ALA A 56 -3.01 7.47 -2.01
C ALA A 56 -3.11 6.17 -1.19
N LEU A 57 -2.54 6.16 0.01
CA LEU A 57 -2.71 5.10 0.99
C LEU A 57 -3.75 5.54 2.02
N ARG A 58 -4.80 4.73 2.19
CA ARG A 58 -5.93 5.02 3.08
C ARG A 58 -6.06 4.02 4.21
N ASP A 59 -6.66 4.47 5.32
CA ASP A 59 -7.07 3.60 6.42
C ASP A 59 -8.43 2.93 6.15
N GLU A 60 -8.92 2.12 7.11
CA GLU A 60 -10.23 1.46 7.06
C GLU A 60 -11.43 2.43 7.04
N LYS A 61 -11.22 3.66 7.51
CA LYS A 61 -12.22 4.74 7.49
C LYS A 61 -12.11 5.59 6.23
N MET A 62 -11.29 5.15 5.27
CA MET A 62 -11.06 5.79 3.98
C MET A 62 -10.39 7.18 4.08
N ASN A 63 -9.79 7.51 5.23
CA ASN A 63 -8.97 8.71 5.38
C ASN A 63 -7.64 8.52 4.66
N ILE A 64 -7.11 9.58 4.04
CA ILE A 64 -5.77 9.54 3.46
C ILE A 64 -4.76 9.60 4.59
N VAL A 65 -3.93 8.56 4.68
CA VAL A 65 -2.85 8.46 5.67
C VAL A 65 -1.54 8.93 5.06
N HIS A 66 -1.28 8.54 3.81
CA HIS A 66 -0.12 8.97 3.04
C HIS A 66 -0.48 9.21 1.58
N TYR A 67 0.21 10.17 0.98
CA TYR A 67 0.32 10.31 -0.47
C TYR A 67 1.73 9.88 -0.89
N ILE A 68 1.81 8.97 -1.86
CA ILE A 68 3.05 8.33 -2.30
C ILE A 68 3.17 8.52 -3.83
N PRO A 69 3.80 9.61 -4.30
CA PRO A 69 3.85 9.96 -5.72
C PRO A 69 4.39 8.85 -6.63
N LYS A 70 5.29 8.01 -6.11
CA LYS A 70 5.89 6.89 -6.84
C LYS A 70 4.89 5.78 -7.21
N PHE A 71 3.78 5.70 -6.48
CA PHE A 71 2.69 4.75 -6.73
C PHE A 71 1.50 5.40 -7.44
N ASP A 72 1.66 6.63 -7.95
CA ASP A 72 0.62 7.34 -8.69
C ASP A 72 0.68 7.01 -10.18
N THR A 73 -0.40 6.40 -10.67
CA THR A 73 -0.58 6.05 -12.09
C THR A 73 -0.65 7.28 -13.01
N TYR A 74 -1.08 8.44 -12.51
CA TYR A 74 -1.03 9.69 -13.29
C TYR A 74 0.39 10.24 -13.42
N ARG A 75 1.33 9.74 -12.62
CA ARG A 75 2.76 10.09 -12.66
C ARG A 75 3.63 9.00 -13.28
N GLY A 76 3.02 8.02 -13.95
CA GLY A 76 3.73 6.98 -14.70
C GLY A 76 3.95 5.67 -13.93
N PHE A 77 3.38 5.50 -12.74
CA PHE A 77 3.40 4.19 -12.08
C PHE A 77 2.57 3.17 -12.87
N VAL A 78 3.16 2.01 -13.16
CA VAL A 78 2.47 0.88 -13.81
C VAL A 78 2.20 -0.22 -12.76
N PRO A 79 1.00 -0.27 -12.16
CA PRO A 79 0.67 -1.24 -11.13
C PRO A 79 0.58 -2.66 -11.69
N PRO A 80 0.80 -3.68 -10.85
CA PRO A 80 0.73 -5.09 -11.25
C PRO A 80 -0.54 -5.50 -12.00
N TYR A 81 -1.71 -4.94 -11.65
CA TYR A 81 -2.98 -5.28 -12.31
C TYR A 81 -3.01 -4.88 -13.78
N LYS A 82 -2.27 -3.83 -14.19
CA LYS A 82 -2.18 -3.45 -15.60
C LYS A 82 -1.24 -4.36 -16.38
N LYS A 83 -0.22 -4.93 -15.73
CA LYS A 83 0.76 -5.82 -16.38
C LYS A 83 0.18 -7.19 -16.70
N ARG A 84 -0.74 -7.69 -15.87
CA ARG A 84 -1.36 -9.02 -16.03
C ARG A 84 -2.43 -9.09 -17.12
N SER A 85 -2.88 -7.95 -17.63
CA SER A 85 -3.91 -7.86 -18.69
C SER A 85 -3.33 -7.77 -20.11
N THR A 86 -2.01 -8.00 -20.25
CA THR A 86 -1.30 -8.02 -21.56
C THR A 86 -0.73 -9.42 -21.76
#